data_AF-A0A9W7MY42-F1
#
_entry.id   AF-A0A9W7MY42-F1
#
_cell.length_a   1.000
_cell.length_b   1.000
_cell.length_c   1.000
_cell.angle_alpha   90.00
_cell.angle_beta   90.00
_cell.angle_gamma   90.00
#
_symmetry.space_group_name_H-M   'P 1'
#
loop_
_entity.id
_entity.type
_entity.pdbx_description
1 polymer ?
#
loop_
_entity_poly.entity_id
_entity_poly.type
_entity_poly.pdbx_seq_one_letter_code
_entity_poly.pdbx_strand_id
1 'polypeptide(L)'
;MDPPVTTLTLFFFQIEQAIINVENQKLECEQMLGLFWEHPPALDPEDVGRRMQFLRDRIRALAERRRVLIRERELLLIRAASIIRGRPGGNN
;
A
#
# COMPACT_ATOMS: atom_id res chain seq x y z
N MET A 1 9.26 9.29 25.42
CA MET A 1 8.06 8.48 25.75
C MET A 1 7.78 7.58 24.57
N ASP A 2 7.94 6.27 24.72
CA ASP A 2 7.54 5.32 23.69
C ASP A 2 6.01 5.20 23.64
N PRO A 3 5.40 5.16 22.44
CA PRO A 3 3.95 5.04 22.31
C PRO A 3 3.47 3.73 22.95
N PRO A 4 2.28 3.72 23.57
CA PRO A 4 1.75 2.50 24.15
C PRO A 4 1.48 1.47 23.04
N VAL A 5 1.56 0.18 23.39
CA VAL A 5 1.39 -0.94 22.45
C VAL A 5 0.05 -0.85 21.70
N THR A 6 -1.01 -0.38 22.36
CA THR A 6 -2.33 -0.16 21.74
C THR A 6 -2.29 0.81 20.56
N THR A 7 -1.50 1.88 20.66
CA THR A 7 -1.29 2.84 19.57
C THR A 7 -0.53 2.21 18.40
N LEU A 8 0.46 1.36 18.68
CA LEU A 8 1.19 0.63 17.64
C LEU A 8 0.29 -0.38 16.92
N THR A 9 -0.60 -1.07 17.64
CA THR A 9 -1.58 -1.99 17.04
C THR A 9 -2.54 -1.26 16.10
N LEU A 10 -3.03 -0.07 16.50
CA LEU A 10 -3.88 0.76 15.65
C LEU A 10 -3.16 1.15 14.35
N PHE A 11 -1.92 1.64 14.45
CA PHE A 11 -1.13 2.01 13.27
C PHE A 11 -0.84 0.82 12.37
N PHE A 12 -0.57 -0.34 12.96
CA PHE A 12 -0.36 -1.57 12.20
C PHE A 12 -1.60 -1.93 11.39
N PHE A 13 -2.79 -1.90 12.01
CA PHE A 13 -4.05 -2.15 11.33
C PHE A 13 -4.28 -1.14 10.19
N GLN A 14 -4.02 0.15 10.41
CA GLN A 14 -4.17 1.17 9.38
C GLN A 14 -3.23 0.93 8.19
N ILE A 15 -1.98 0.54 8.43
CA ILE A 15 -1.02 0.22 7.36
C ILE A 15 -1.48 -1.01 6.57
N GLU A 16 -1.96 -2.06 7.25
CA GLU A 16 -2.49 -3.26 6.58
C GLU A 16 -3.70 -2.92 5.70
N GLN A 17 -4.66 -2.13 6.20
CA GLN A 17 -5.79 -1.66 5.40
C GLN A 17 -5.34 -0.80 4.21
N ALA A 18 -4.33 0.05 4.40
CA ALA A 18 -3.77 0.86 3.32
C ALA A 18 -3.11 -0.01 2.24
N ILE A 19 -2.38 -1.07 2.62
CA ILE A 19 -1.77 -2.02 1.68
C ILE A 19 -2.86 -2.72 0.86
N ILE A 20 -3.90 -3.24 1.51
CA ILE A 20 -5.04 -3.90 0.83
C ILE A 20 -5.68 -2.94 -0.17
N ASN A 21 -5.95 -1.70 0.24
CA ASN A 21 -6.56 -0.70 -0.63
C ASN A 21 -5.68 -0.35 -1.84
N VAL A 22 -4.37 -0.23 -1.65
CA VAL A 22 -3.42 0.05 -2.74
C VAL A 22 -3.36 -1.12 -3.72
N GLU A 23 -3.34 -2.36 -3.23
CA GLU A 23 -3.35 -3.55 -4.08
C GLU A 23 -4.65 -3.69 -4.88
N ASN A 24 -5.80 -3.45 -4.25
CA ASN A 24 -7.10 -3.48 -4.94
C ASN A 24 -7.18 -2.41 -6.03
N GLN A 25 -6.78 -1.17 -5.75
CA GLN A 25 -6.75 -0.10 -6.76
C GLN A 25 -5.79 -0.40 -7.90
N LYS A 26 -4.65 -1.04 -7.59
CA LYS A 26 -3.68 -1.45 -8.60
C LYS A 26 -4.28 -2.51 -9.52
N LEU A 27 -4.94 -3.51 -8.94
CA LEU A 27 -5.63 -4.57 -9.67
C LEU A 27 -6.73 -4.00 -10.58
N GLU A 28 -7.55 -3.07 -10.09
CA GLU A 28 -8.56 -2.38 -10.90
C GLU A 28 -7.95 -1.63 -12.08
N CYS A 29 -6.82 -0.94 -11.87
CA CYS A 29 -6.12 -0.25 -12.95
C CYS A 29 -5.53 -1.23 -13.98
N GLU A 30 -4.98 -2.36 -13.53
CA GLU A 30 -4.43 -3.42 -14.38
C GLU A 30 -5.52 -4.09 -15.23
N GLN A 31 -6.67 -4.40 -14.62
CA GLN A 31 -7.84 -4.94 -15.33
C GLN A 31 -8.37 -3.95 -16.37
N MET A 32 -8.51 -2.68 -15.99
CA MET A 32 -8.95 -1.64 -16.92
C MET A 32 -7.98 -1.49 -18.09
N LEU A 33 -6.68 -1.48 -17.84
CA LEU A 33 -5.66 -1.43 -18.89
C LEU A 33 -5.73 -2.66 -19.80
N GLY A 34 -5.98 -3.85 -19.24
CA GLY A 34 -6.23 -5.08 -19.99
C GLY A 34 -7.42 -4.95 -20.94
N LEU A 35 -8.56 -4.42 -20.44
CA LEU A 35 -9.74 -4.17 -21.26
C LEU A 35 -9.46 -3.22 -22.43
N PHE A 36 -8.66 -2.18 -22.23
CA PHE A 36 -8.25 -1.29 -23.32
C PHE A 36 -7.41 -2.00 -24.39
N TRP A 37 -6.63 -3.02 -24.02
CA TRP A 37 -5.84 -3.82 -24.97
C TRP A 37 -6.68 -4.87 -25.71
N GLU A 38 -7.57 -5.55 -24.99
CA GLU A 38 -8.43 -6.61 -25.54
C GLU A 38 -9.55 -6.03 -26.41
N HIS A 39 -10.10 -4.89 -25.99
CA HIS A 39 -11.23 -4.23 -26.61
C HIS A 39 -10.97 -2.72 -26.73
N PRO A 40 -10.14 -2.29 -27.71
CA PRO A 40 -9.88 -0.87 -27.93
C PRO A 40 -11.20 -0.13 -28.21
N PRO A 41 -11.52 0.93 -27.45
CA PRO A 41 -12.76 1.66 -27.66
C PRO A 41 -12.71 2.42 -28.98
N ALA A 42 -13.87 2.61 -29.62
CA ALA A 42 -14.03 3.41 -30.83
C ALA A 42 -13.97 4.92 -30.54
N LEU A 43 -12.87 5.35 -29.95
CA LEU A 43 -12.52 6.73 -29.63
C LEU A 43 -11.25 7.12 -30.40
N ASP A 44 -10.88 8.40 -30.32
CA ASP A 44 -9.63 8.86 -30.89
C ASP A 44 -8.42 8.08 -30.29
N PRO A 45 -7.53 7.50 -31.11
CA PRO A 45 -6.39 6.73 -30.64
C PRO A 45 -5.46 7.49 -29.70
N GLU A 46 -5.31 8.80 -29.85
CA GLU A 46 -4.49 9.62 -28.96
C GLU A 46 -5.13 9.77 -27.57
N ASP A 47 -6.45 9.89 -27.51
CA ASP A 47 -7.19 9.96 -26.24
C ASP A 47 -7.14 8.62 -25.51
N VAL A 48 -7.28 7.52 -26.26
CA VAL A 48 -7.10 6.15 -25.74
C VAL A 48 -5.67 5.97 -25.23
N GLY A 49 -4.67 6.37 -26.02
CA GLY A 49 -3.26 6.30 -25.63
C GLY A 49 -2.95 7.09 -24.36
N ARG A 50 -3.48 8.31 -24.25
CA ARG A 50 -3.35 9.15 -23.03
C ARG A 50 -3.98 8.48 -21.81
N ARG A 51 -5.16 7.88 -21.98
CA ARG A 51 -5.84 7.17 -20.87
C ARG A 51 -5.06 5.93 -20.42
N MET A 52 -4.55 5.15 -21.35
CA MET A 52 -3.72 3.98 -21.04
C MET A 52 -2.41 4.37 -20.37
N GLN A 53 -1.79 5.47 -20.79
CA GLN A 53 -0.59 5.99 -20.16
C GLN A 53 -0.87 6.45 -18.71
N PHE A 54 -1.98 7.16 -18.50
CA PHE A 54 -2.43 7.51 -17.15
C PHE A 54 -2.61 6.28 -16.24
N LEU A 55 -3.22 5.20 -16.74
CA LEU A 55 -3.37 3.96 -15.99
C LEU A 55 -2.02 3.33 -15.64
N ARG A 56 -1.07 3.30 -16.58
CA ARG A 56 0.29 2.79 -16.33
C ARG A 56 1.03 3.59 -15.27
N ASP A 57 0.94 4.92 -15.33
CA ASP A 57 1.57 5.79 -14.34
C ASP A 57 0.94 5.61 -12.96
N ARG A 58 -0.39 5.45 -12.90
CA ARG A 58 -1.11 5.15 -11.66
C ARG A 58 -0.72 3.79 -11.08
N ILE A 59 -0.59 2.74 -11.91
CA ILE A 59 -0.10 1.42 -11.49
C ILE A 59 1.30 1.53 -10.88
N ARG A 60 2.21 2.28 -11.53
CA ARG A 60 3.56 2.51 -11.02
C ARG A 60 3.55 3.24 -9.67
N ALA A 61 2.75 4.30 -9.55
CA ALA A 61 2.63 5.06 -8.31
C ALA A 61 2.06 4.20 -7.16
N LEU A 62 1.05 3.37 -7.43
CA LEU A 62 0.46 2.45 -6.46
C LEU A 62 1.47 1.38 -6.02
N ALA A 63 2.23 0.81 -6.96
CA ALA A 63 3.29 -0.16 -6.64
C ALA A 63 4.38 0.45 -5.74
N GLU A 64 4.77 1.70 -5.99
CA GLU A 64 5.72 2.39 -5.13
C GLU A 64 5.12 2.72 -3.75
N ARG A 65 3.88 3.18 -3.70
CA ARG A 65 3.17 3.43 -2.44
C ARG A 65 3.10 2.16 -1.57
N ARG A 66 2.86 1.00 -2.18
CA ARG A 66 2.89 -0.28 -1.46
C ARG A 66 4.26 -0.59 -0.86
N ARG A 67 5.35 -0.37 -1.62
CA ARG A 67 6.72 -0.60 -1.10
C ARG A 67 7.00 0.26 0.13
N VAL A 68 6.58 1.52 0.09
CA VAL A 68 6.69 2.43 1.24
C VAL A 68 5.89 1.90 2.43
N LEU A 69 4.62 1.51 2.24
CA LEU A 69 3.76 0.98 3.31
C LEU A 69 4.33 -0.31 3.94
N ILE A 70 4.88 -1.22 3.14
CA ILE A 70 5.54 -2.44 3.64
C ILE A 70 6.72 -2.05 4.54
N ARG A 71 7.52 -1.06 4.14
CA ARG A 71 8.64 -0.59 4.94
C ARG A 71 8.20 0.08 6.24
N GLU A 72 7.14 0.88 6.20
CA GLU A 72 6.53 1.47 7.40
C GLU A 72 6.06 0.38 8.37
N ARG A 73 5.43 -0.69 7.86
CA ARG A 73 5.03 -1.86 8.66
C ARG A 73 6.22 -2.53 9.33
N GLU A 74 7.29 -2.80 8.59
CA GLU A 74 8.50 -3.45 9.12
C GLU A 74 9.13 -2.62 10.24
N LEU A 75 9.24 -1.31 10.06
CA LEU A 75 9.75 -0.40 11.09
C LEU A 75 8.85 -0.41 12.34
N LEU A 76 7.53 -0.47 12.16
CA LEU A 76 6.58 -0.54 13.26
C LEU A 76 6.72 -1.85 14.05
N LEU A 77 6.91 -2.98 13.36
CA LEU A 77 7.16 -4.28 13.98
C LEU A 77 8.48 -4.28 14.78
N ILE A 78 9.55 -3.72 14.22
CA ILE A 78 10.84 -3.57 14.93
C ILE A 78 10.64 -2.74 16.20
N ARG A 79 9.92 -1.62 16.11
CA ARG A 79 9.64 -0.75 17.26
C ARG A 79 8.82 -1.46 18.35
N ALA A 80 7.76 -2.17 17.95
CA ALA A 80 6.95 -2.95 18.88
C ALA A 80 7.78 -4.04 19.58
N ALA A 81 8.63 -4.76 18.83
CA ALA A 81 9.52 -5.78 19.38
C ALA A 81 10.56 -5.21 20.35
N SER A 82 11.05 -3.99 20.12
CA SER A 82 11.97 -3.30 21.03
C SER A 82 11.29 -2.90 22.34
N ILE A 83 10.04 -2.44 22.30
CA ILE A 83 9.26 -2.10 23.51
C ILE A 83 8.97 -3.35 24.35
N ILE A 84 8.59 -4.45 23.71
CA ILE A 84 8.33 -5.73 24.40
C ILE A 84 9.61 -6.24 25.08
N ARG A 85 10.75 -6.20 24.38
CA ARG A 85 12.04 -6.66 24.93
C ARG A 85 12.64 -5.73 25.98
N GLY A 86 12.35 -4.43 25.90
CA GLY A 86 12.81 -3.42 26.85
C GLY A 86 12.02 -3.37 28.16
N ARG A 87 10.97 -4.19 28.32
CA ARG A 87 10.19 -4.27 29.56
C ARG A 87 10.92 -5.18 30.56
N PRO A 88 11.53 -4.65 31.64
CA PRO A 88 12.14 -5.50 32.66
C PRO A 88 11.02 -6.25 33.38
N GLY A 89 11.22 -7.55 33.62
CA GLY A 89 10.36 -8.31 34.51
C GLY A 89 10.26 -7.58 35.86
N GLY A 90 9.03 -7.26 36.26
CA GLY A 90 8.74 -6.82 37.61
C GLY A 90 9.08 -7.95 38.55
N ASN A 91 10.25 -7.86 39.19
CA ASN A 91 10.59 -8.64 40.36
C ASN A 91 9.80 -8.07 41.54
N ASN A 92 8.79 -8.81 42.01
CA ASN A 92 8.44 -8.94 43.42
C ASN A 92 7.52 -10.14 43.62
#